data_AF-A0A9D5P1I5-F1
#
_entry.id   AF-A0A9D5P1I5-F1
#
_cell.length_a   1.000
_cell.length_b   1.000
_cell.length_c   1.000
_cell.angle_alpha   90.00
_cell.angle_beta   90.00
_cell.angle_gamma   90.00
#
_symmetry.space_group_name_H-M   'P 1'
#
loop_
_entity.id
_entity.type
_entity.pdbx_description
1 polymer ?
#
loop_
_entity_poly.entity_id
_entity_poly.type
_entity_poly.pdbx_seq_one_letter_code
_entity_poly.pdbx_strand_id
1 'polypeptide(L)'
;MSNITMTPEAFLQYLKRNVLGDVDFDRIAGMNDDDKQQLMLRQIDNMIGMQPGADALGWYFTKFLDDDGRCQADNPLTDEASTPLSEWLYDMAELGRLLYWHQAFPLELLSPELEYDPFVDEKLNFTIDNEQLVSWLKVVPYRRVAAMVARIMMSTEYDRIQGCNDAMQDYYAEHCPIGDFDAQDEKQADGFVTAVIDALTEMEQHTERGYELGLDDEQIRVVDMLWSWVPHDYPEEYVAAAKDIVKMVEKLLPAKTVIRSRNGFKQFYDTVLPKLKEIIDKYHVPVDTTDYYNLTMGYMREWMYAKYLGGVVLDEFFD
;
A
#
# COMPACT_ATOMS: atom_id res chain seq x y z
N MET A 1 12.70 -33.97 3.87
CA MET A 1 12.22 -34.14 5.26
C MET A 1 10.99 -35.02 5.18
N SER A 2 10.83 -36.02 6.04
CA SER A 2 9.69 -36.94 5.97
C SER A 2 8.42 -36.21 6.40
N ASN A 3 7.43 -36.08 5.50
CA ASN A 3 6.09 -35.61 5.83
C ASN A 3 5.43 -36.66 6.74
N ILE A 4 5.55 -36.46 8.05
CA ILE A 4 4.72 -37.16 9.03
C ILE A 4 3.38 -36.40 9.01
N THR A 5 2.39 -36.97 8.33
CA THR A 5 1.01 -36.46 8.37
C THR A 5 0.52 -36.59 9.81
N MET A 6 0.36 -35.46 10.51
CA MET A 6 -0.25 -35.43 11.84
C MET A 6 -1.76 -35.74 11.71
N THR A 7 -2.35 -36.43 12.68
CA THR A 7 -3.83 -36.56 12.72
C THR A 7 -4.47 -35.21 13.02
N PRO A 8 -5.75 -34.99 12.66
CA PRO A 8 -6.49 -33.77 13.01
C PRO A 8 -6.37 -33.41 14.50
N GLU A 9 -6.58 -34.37 15.40
CA GLU A 9 -6.53 -34.11 16.85
C GLU A 9 -5.12 -33.77 17.33
N ALA A 10 -4.10 -34.43 16.79
CA ALA A 10 -2.71 -34.13 17.10
C ALA A 10 -2.32 -32.72 16.60
N PHE A 11 -2.84 -32.31 15.45
CA PHE A 11 -2.65 -30.97 14.90
C PHE A 11 -3.37 -29.91 15.74
N LEU A 12 -4.64 -30.12 16.12
CA LEU A 12 -5.39 -29.21 16.99
C LEU A 12 -4.71 -29.04 18.36
N GLN A 13 -4.20 -30.12 18.96
CA GLN A 13 -3.40 -30.06 20.19
C GLN A 13 -2.09 -29.28 19.99
N TYR A 14 -1.44 -29.44 18.84
CA TYR A 14 -0.26 -28.66 18.49
C TYR A 14 -0.59 -27.17 18.39
N LEU A 15 -1.67 -26.81 17.70
CA LEU A 15 -2.10 -25.42 17.56
C LEU A 15 -2.39 -24.78 18.91
N LYS A 16 -3.15 -25.45 19.80
CA LYS A 16 -3.38 -24.97 21.17
C LYS A 16 -2.08 -24.75 21.92
N ARG A 17 -1.14 -25.69 21.85
CA ARG A 17 0.09 -25.60 22.64
C ARG A 17 1.06 -24.51 22.15
N ASN A 18 1.15 -24.30 20.84
CA ASN A 18 2.24 -23.53 20.25
C ASN A 18 1.82 -22.20 19.64
N VAL A 19 0.52 -22.02 19.33
CA VAL A 19 0.05 -20.88 18.52
C VAL A 19 -1.17 -20.21 19.15
N LEU A 20 -2.21 -20.98 19.48
CA LEU A 20 -3.52 -20.47 19.90
C LEU A 20 -3.73 -20.47 21.42
N GLY A 21 -2.81 -21.04 22.19
CA GLY A 21 -2.88 -21.07 23.66
C GLY A 21 -4.17 -21.69 24.20
N ASP A 22 -4.81 -20.96 25.12
CA ASP A 22 -5.99 -21.40 25.88
C ASP A 22 -7.33 -21.26 25.12
N VAL A 23 -7.32 -21.16 23.78
CA VAL A 23 -8.56 -21.08 23.01
C VAL A 23 -9.38 -22.37 23.17
N ASP A 24 -10.63 -22.19 23.62
CA ASP A 24 -11.60 -23.27 23.80
C ASP A 24 -12.31 -23.58 22.48
N PHE A 25 -11.75 -24.51 21.72
CA PHE A 25 -12.31 -24.94 20.43
C PHE A 25 -13.76 -25.45 20.52
N ASP A 26 -14.18 -26.00 21.66
CA ASP A 26 -15.54 -26.52 21.82
C ASP A 26 -16.58 -25.38 21.84
N ARG A 27 -16.15 -24.15 22.16
CA ARG A 27 -17.03 -22.98 22.20
C ARG A 27 -17.20 -22.30 20.84
N ILE A 28 -16.28 -22.51 19.91
CA ILE A 28 -16.28 -21.79 18.62
C ILE A 28 -17.57 -22.07 17.84
N ALA A 29 -18.10 -23.30 17.89
CA ALA A 29 -19.35 -23.66 17.24
C ALA A 29 -20.58 -22.92 17.78
N GLY A 30 -20.52 -22.41 19.02
CA GLY A 30 -21.61 -21.68 19.67
C GLY A 30 -21.46 -20.16 19.68
N MET A 31 -20.35 -19.63 19.14
CA MET A 31 -20.11 -18.19 19.05
C MET A 31 -20.90 -17.57 17.90
N ASN A 32 -21.35 -16.33 18.07
CA ASN A 32 -21.82 -15.51 16.94
C ASN A 32 -20.63 -15.07 16.08
N ASP A 33 -20.91 -14.52 14.90
CA ASP A 33 -19.85 -14.22 13.92
C ASP A 33 -18.95 -13.05 14.38
N ASP A 34 -19.50 -12.04 15.04
CA ASP A 34 -18.72 -10.92 15.62
C ASP A 34 -17.71 -11.41 16.66
N ASP A 35 -18.13 -12.29 17.58
CA ASP A 35 -17.28 -12.87 18.61
C ASP A 35 -16.18 -13.74 18.00
N LYS A 36 -16.51 -14.51 16.95
CA LYS A 36 -15.53 -15.34 16.21
C LYS A 36 -14.49 -14.47 15.52
N GLN A 37 -14.91 -13.37 14.91
CA GLN A 37 -14.01 -12.43 14.25
C GLN A 37 -13.10 -11.72 15.24
N GLN A 38 -13.63 -11.22 16.36
CA GLN A 38 -12.80 -10.62 17.40
C GLN A 38 -11.79 -11.63 17.96
N LEU A 39 -12.22 -12.88 18.16
CA LEU A 39 -11.32 -13.96 18.56
C LEU A 39 -10.24 -14.21 17.51
N MET A 40 -10.59 -14.26 16.22
CA MET A 40 -9.66 -14.43 15.11
C MET A 40 -8.61 -13.31 15.09
N LEU A 41 -9.04 -12.04 15.08
CA LEU A 41 -8.13 -10.90 15.07
C LEU A 41 -7.20 -10.88 16.28
N ARG A 42 -7.72 -11.23 17.46
CA ARG A 42 -6.88 -11.37 18.66
C ARG A 42 -5.82 -12.45 18.52
N GLN A 43 -6.16 -13.60 17.93
CA GLN A 43 -5.17 -14.67 17.73
C GLN A 43 -4.14 -14.29 16.67
N ILE A 44 -4.56 -13.61 15.58
CA ILE A 44 -3.63 -13.10 14.58
C ILE A 44 -2.67 -12.08 15.22
N ASP A 45 -3.19 -11.12 16.00
CA ASP A 45 -2.36 -10.15 16.71
C ASP A 45 -1.34 -10.83 17.62
N ASN A 46 -1.79 -11.80 18.42
CA ASN A 46 -0.91 -12.59 19.27
C ASN A 46 0.18 -13.30 18.46
N MET A 47 -0.18 -13.95 17.34
CA MET A 47 0.77 -14.65 16.47
C MET A 47 1.85 -13.71 15.92
N ILE A 48 1.47 -12.50 15.49
CA ILE A 48 2.42 -11.47 15.02
C ILE A 48 3.41 -11.10 16.14
N GLY A 49 2.97 -11.07 17.40
CA GLY A 49 3.82 -10.76 18.55
C GLY A 49 4.80 -11.86 18.98
N MET A 50 4.69 -13.09 18.46
CA MET A 50 5.47 -14.25 18.94
C MET A 50 6.84 -14.37 18.25
N GLN A 51 7.91 -13.70 18.74
CA GLN A 51 9.25 -13.79 18.10
C GLN A 51 9.78 -15.23 17.90
N PRO A 52 10.41 -15.52 16.73
CA PRO A 52 10.72 -14.57 15.67
C PRO A 52 9.56 -14.22 14.71
N GLY A 53 8.32 -14.19 15.18
CA GLY A 53 7.48 -12.98 15.18
C GLY A 53 6.50 -12.91 14.05
N ALA A 54 7.02 -12.64 12.87
CA ALA A 54 6.26 -12.81 11.64
C ALA A 54 6.21 -14.31 11.24
N ASP A 55 7.21 -15.10 11.66
CA ASP A 55 7.33 -16.52 11.31
C ASP A 55 6.20 -17.40 11.87
N ALA A 56 5.55 -17.03 12.98
CA ALA A 56 4.48 -17.84 13.55
C ALA A 56 3.19 -17.75 12.73
N LEU A 57 2.83 -16.54 12.28
CA LEU A 57 1.71 -16.34 11.36
C LEU A 57 2.02 -16.96 10.00
N GLY A 58 3.24 -16.71 9.48
CA GLY A 58 3.78 -17.35 8.28
C GLY A 58 3.70 -18.87 8.31
N TRP A 59 4.21 -19.47 9.38
CA TRP A 59 4.15 -20.90 9.61
C TRP A 59 2.71 -21.40 9.73
N TYR A 60 1.82 -20.65 10.40
CA TYR A 60 0.44 -21.05 10.62
C TYR A 60 -0.29 -21.18 9.29
N PHE A 61 -0.35 -20.12 8.46
CA PHE A 61 -1.12 -20.20 7.23
C PHE A 61 -0.52 -21.19 6.23
N THR A 62 0.81 -21.38 6.20
CA THR A 62 1.45 -22.40 5.35
C THR A 62 1.17 -23.84 5.78
N LYS A 63 0.40 -24.09 6.85
CA LYS A 63 -0.18 -25.41 7.16
C LYS A 63 -1.54 -25.65 6.51
N PHE A 64 -2.20 -24.58 6.12
CA PHE A 64 -3.54 -24.62 5.52
C PHE A 64 -3.47 -24.34 4.03
N LEU A 65 -2.63 -23.39 3.63
CA LEU A 65 -2.61 -22.77 2.30
C LEU A 65 -1.23 -22.92 1.65
N ASP A 66 -1.21 -23.07 0.33
CA ASP A 66 0.00 -22.91 -0.48
C ASP A 66 0.25 -21.42 -0.82
N ASP A 67 1.33 -21.16 -1.57
CA ASP A 67 1.70 -19.81 -1.98
C ASP A 67 0.64 -19.11 -2.86
N ASP A 68 -0.22 -19.91 -3.52
CA ASP A 68 -1.33 -19.42 -4.36
C ASP A 68 -2.64 -19.25 -3.55
N GLY A 69 -2.62 -19.45 -2.22
CA GLY A 69 -3.80 -19.37 -1.37
C GLY A 69 -4.75 -20.57 -1.49
N ARG A 70 -4.29 -21.71 -2.04
CA ARG A 70 -5.09 -22.94 -2.17
C ARG A 70 -4.84 -23.86 -1.00
N CYS A 71 -5.87 -24.62 -0.60
CA CYS A 71 -5.72 -25.63 0.44
C CYS A 71 -4.59 -26.63 0.12
N GLN A 72 -3.67 -26.83 1.07
CA GLN A 72 -2.61 -27.83 0.91
C GLN A 72 -3.20 -29.25 0.92
N ALA A 73 -2.67 -30.11 0.03
CA ALA A 73 -3.12 -31.48 -0.11
C ALA A 73 -2.86 -32.35 1.13
N ASP A 74 -1.91 -31.96 1.99
CA ASP A 74 -1.59 -32.59 3.26
C ASP A 74 -2.06 -31.78 4.48
N ASN A 75 -2.93 -30.78 4.27
CA ASN A 75 -3.58 -30.09 5.38
C ASN A 75 -4.36 -31.13 6.22
N PRO A 76 -3.99 -31.33 7.50
CA PRO A 76 -4.53 -32.39 8.34
C PRO A 76 -6.01 -32.19 8.69
N LEU A 77 -6.63 -31.06 8.32
CA LEU A 77 -8.05 -30.75 8.53
C LEU A 77 -8.88 -30.84 7.23
N THR A 78 -8.29 -31.30 6.11
CA THR A 78 -9.01 -31.42 4.81
C THR A 78 -10.13 -32.46 4.80
N ASP A 79 -10.00 -33.52 5.61
CA ASP A 79 -11.00 -34.60 5.71
C ASP A 79 -12.05 -34.36 6.83
N GLU A 80 -11.83 -33.36 7.70
CA GLU A 80 -12.86 -32.91 8.64
C GLU A 80 -13.86 -32.03 7.88
N ALA A 81 -14.96 -32.65 7.43
CA ALA A 81 -16.11 -31.97 6.84
C ALA A 81 -16.42 -30.63 7.55
N SER A 82 -16.60 -29.55 6.78
CA SER A 82 -16.91 -28.17 7.18
C SER A 82 -17.54 -28.03 8.58
N THR A 83 -16.71 -28.05 9.62
CA THR A 83 -17.14 -27.73 10.97
C THR A 83 -16.95 -26.24 11.20
N PRO A 84 -17.73 -25.61 12.10
CA PRO A 84 -17.49 -24.21 12.47
C PRO A 84 -16.05 -23.93 12.94
N LEU A 85 -15.37 -24.92 13.52
CA LEU A 85 -13.97 -24.82 13.94
C LEU A 85 -13.02 -24.80 12.74
N SER A 86 -13.19 -25.72 11.80
CA SER A 86 -12.32 -25.79 10.61
C SER A 86 -12.50 -24.58 9.70
N GLU A 87 -13.73 -24.06 9.57
CA GLU A 87 -14.00 -22.80 8.85
C GLU A 87 -13.30 -21.62 9.52
N TRP A 88 -13.46 -21.46 10.84
CA TRP A 88 -12.79 -20.40 11.59
C TRP A 88 -11.25 -20.46 11.52
N LEU A 89 -10.66 -21.67 11.58
CA LEU A 89 -9.22 -21.85 11.43
C LEU A 89 -8.73 -21.47 10.02
N TYR A 90 -9.55 -21.75 9.00
CA TYR A 90 -9.28 -21.41 7.60
C TYR A 90 -9.37 -19.90 7.37
N ASP A 91 -10.43 -19.24 7.83
CA ASP A 91 -10.60 -17.80 7.72
C ASP A 91 -9.43 -17.05 8.38
N MET A 92 -8.98 -17.53 9.54
CA MET A 92 -7.80 -17.01 10.22
C MET A 92 -6.51 -17.20 9.41
N ALA A 93 -6.36 -18.34 8.72
CA ALA A 93 -5.20 -18.60 7.87
C ALA A 93 -5.21 -17.68 6.64
N GLU A 94 -6.36 -17.49 6.01
CA GLU A 94 -6.50 -16.63 4.83
C GLU A 94 -6.25 -15.16 5.19
N LEU A 95 -6.91 -14.63 6.22
CA LEU A 95 -6.64 -13.27 6.69
C LEU A 95 -5.18 -13.11 7.12
N GLY A 96 -4.63 -14.10 7.83
CA GLY A 96 -3.22 -14.12 8.22
C GLY A 96 -2.26 -14.05 7.03
N ARG A 97 -2.52 -14.80 5.97
CA ARG A 97 -1.75 -14.81 4.71
C ARG A 97 -1.82 -13.45 4.02
N LEU A 98 -3.03 -12.89 3.89
CA LEU A 98 -3.28 -11.59 3.26
C LEU A 98 -2.53 -10.47 4.00
N LEU A 99 -2.61 -10.44 5.33
CA LEU A 99 -1.88 -9.47 6.17
C LEU A 99 -0.35 -9.64 6.06
N TYR A 100 0.13 -10.89 6.12
CA TYR A 100 1.57 -11.19 6.06
C TYR A 100 2.21 -10.80 4.72
N TRP A 101 1.47 -10.90 3.62
CA TRP A 101 1.92 -10.45 2.29
C TRP A 101 1.47 -9.04 1.92
N HIS A 102 0.83 -8.32 2.84
CA HIS A 102 0.31 -6.97 2.62
C HIS A 102 -0.59 -6.86 1.38
N GLN A 103 -1.45 -7.86 1.17
CA GLN A 103 -2.42 -7.88 0.08
C GLN A 103 -3.72 -7.20 0.53
N ALA A 104 -4.37 -6.47 -0.38
CA ALA A 104 -5.73 -5.97 -0.14
C ALA A 104 -6.72 -7.13 -0.03
N PHE A 105 -7.81 -6.91 0.70
CA PHE A 105 -8.85 -7.92 0.96
C PHE A 105 -10.18 -7.26 1.37
N PRO A 106 -11.31 -8.00 1.36
CA PRO A 106 -12.60 -7.48 1.81
C PRO A 106 -12.58 -7.02 3.28
N LEU A 107 -12.94 -5.75 3.53
CA LEU A 107 -12.83 -5.14 4.86
C LEU A 107 -13.73 -5.80 5.92
N GLU A 108 -14.76 -6.52 5.49
CA GLU A 108 -15.63 -7.30 6.36
C GLU A 108 -14.88 -8.39 7.15
N LEU A 109 -13.67 -8.77 6.70
CA LEU A 109 -12.77 -9.65 7.46
C LEU A 109 -12.21 -9.00 8.72
N LEU A 110 -12.19 -7.65 8.82
CA LEU A 110 -11.78 -6.90 10.01
C LEU A 110 -12.96 -6.52 10.91
N SER A 111 -14.10 -6.18 10.31
CA SER A 111 -15.34 -5.87 11.03
C SER A 111 -16.51 -5.85 10.04
N PRO A 112 -17.69 -6.42 10.38
CA PRO A 112 -18.88 -6.37 9.53
C PRO A 112 -19.41 -4.94 9.32
N GLU A 113 -18.99 -3.99 10.15
CA GLU A 113 -19.38 -2.58 10.06
C GLU A 113 -18.57 -1.79 9.03
N LEU A 114 -17.46 -2.34 8.51
CA LEU A 114 -16.66 -1.66 7.51
C LEU A 114 -17.29 -1.82 6.13
N GLU A 115 -17.69 -0.71 5.54
CA GLU A 115 -18.19 -0.66 4.18
C GLU A 115 -17.11 -1.09 3.19
N TYR A 116 -17.52 -1.94 2.27
CA TYR A 116 -16.72 -2.47 1.17
C TYR A 116 -17.51 -2.26 -0.11
N ASP A 117 -16.86 -1.68 -1.14
CA ASP A 117 -17.43 -1.63 -2.48
C ASP A 117 -16.88 -2.80 -3.32
N PRO A 118 -17.68 -3.87 -3.56
CA PRO A 118 -17.23 -5.03 -4.33
C PRO A 118 -17.05 -4.74 -5.82
N PHE A 119 -17.45 -3.56 -6.30
CA PHE A 119 -17.33 -3.15 -7.70
C PHE A 119 -16.09 -2.30 -7.98
N VAL A 120 -15.34 -1.96 -6.94
CA VAL A 120 -14.11 -1.18 -7.02
C VAL A 120 -12.92 -2.12 -6.76
N ASP A 121 -11.76 -1.81 -7.34
CA ASP A 121 -10.51 -2.53 -7.03
C ASP A 121 -10.31 -2.57 -5.50
N GLU A 122 -10.12 -3.77 -4.94
CA GLU A 122 -10.01 -3.99 -3.49
C GLU A 122 -9.01 -3.05 -2.83
N LYS A 123 -7.90 -2.73 -3.53
CA LYS A 123 -6.88 -1.79 -3.04
C LYS A 123 -7.44 -0.41 -2.72
N LEU A 124 -8.43 0.06 -3.48
CA LEU A 124 -9.02 1.39 -3.30
C LEU A 124 -9.89 1.49 -2.03
N ASN A 125 -10.22 0.38 -1.38
CA ASN A 125 -10.83 0.42 -0.05
C ASN A 125 -9.80 0.73 1.06
N PHE A 126 -8.50 0.61 0.78
CA PHE A 126 -7.39 0.87 1.69
C PHE A 126 -6.77 2.25 1.44
N THR A 127 -7.60 3.30 1.42
CA THR A 127 -7.17 4.70 1.26
C THR A 127 -7.56 5.52 2.48
N ILE A 128 -6.94 6.69 2.65
CA ILE A 128 -7.22 7.57 3.79
C ILE A 128 -8.66 8.15 3.75
N ASP A 129 -9.27 8.21 2.57
CA ASP A 129 -10.66 8.64 2.36
C ASP A 129 -11.70 7.66 2.94
N ASN A 130 -11.30 6.42 3.22
CA ASN A 130 -12.16 5.47 3.91
C ASN A 130 -12.22 5.80 5.42
N GLU A 131 -13.07 6.76 5.78
CA GLU A 131 -13.23 7.24 7.15
C GLU A 131 -13.54 6.12 8.16
N GLN A 132 -14.24 5.07 7.73
CA GLN A 132 -14.59 3.93 8.59
C GLN A 132 -13.36 3.08 8.91
N LEU A 133 -12.54 2.75 7.89
CA LEU A 133 -11.27 2.06 8.08
C LEU A 133 -10.30 2.87 8.95
N VAL A 134 -10.17 4.16 8.68
CA VAL A 134 -9.32 5.07 9.47
C VAL A 134 -9.79 5.14 10.92
N SER A 135 -11.11 5.21 11.15
CA SER A 135 -11.68 5.20 12.50
C SER A 135 -11.40 3.89 13.22
N TRP A 136 -11.54 2.76 12.53
CA TRP A 136 -11.21 1.43 13.07
C TRP A 136 -9.73 1.34 13.46
N LEU A 137 -8.82 1.79 12.58
CA LEU A 137 -7.38 1.80 12.85
C LEU A 137 -7.00 2.67 14.05
N LYS A 138 -7.76 3.72 14.37
CA LYS A 138 -7.50 4.59 15.53
C LYS A 138 -7.89 3.97 16.87
N VAL A 139 -8.81 3.00 16.89
CA VAL A 139 -9.43 2.52 18.15
C VAL A 139 -9.32 1.02 18.38
N VAL A 140 -9.02 0.22 17.35
CA VAL A 140 -8.96 -1.24 17.46
C VAL A 140 -7.87 -1.66 18.47
N PRO A 141 -8.16 -2.62 19.38
CA PRO A 141 -7.18 -3.09 20.36
C PRO A 141 -6.07 -3.96 19.76
N TYR A 142 -6.26 -4.50 18.56
CA TYR A 142 -5.31 -5.37 17.86
C TYR A 142 -4.27 -4.53 17.09
N ARG A 143 -3.35 -3.89 17.82
CA ARG A 143 -2.45 -2.88 17.25
C ARG A 143 -1.49 -3.43 16.20
N ARG A 144 -1.08 -4.70 16.28
CA ARG A 144 -0.18 -5.31 15.28
C ARG A 144 -0.92 -5.60 13.99
N VAL A 145 -2.16 -6.08 14.10
CA VAL A 145 -3.06 -6.21 12.94
C VAL A 145 -3.31 -4.84 12.32
N ALA A 146 -3.61 -3.83 13.13
CA ALA A 146 -3.79 -2.46 12.64
C ALA A 146 -2.55 -1.94 11.92
N ALA A 147 -1.34 -2.21 12.41
CA ALA A 147 -0.10 -1.83 11.74
C ALA A 147 0.09 -2.54 10.39
N MET A 148 -0.26 -3.83 10.27
CA MET A 148 -0.25 -4.54 8.99
C MET A 148 -1.27 -3.96 8.01
N VAL A 149 -2.46 -3.58 8.47
CA VAL A 149 -3.48 -2.91 7.64
C VAL A 149 -3.03 -1.51 7.21
N ALA A 150 -2.44 -0.72 8.10
CA ALA A 150 -1.85 0.58 7.77
C ALA A 150 -0.74 0.45 6.72
N ARG A 151 0.05 -0.64 6.77
CA ARG A 151 1.06 -0.93 5.74
C ARG A 151 0.44 -1.24 4.37
N ILE A 152 -0.73 -1.88 4.33
CA ILE A 152 -1.47 -2.07 3.07
C ILE A 152 -1.89 -0.70 2.53
N MET A 153 -2.45 0.19 3.36
CA MET A 153 -2.81 1.56 2.95
C MET A 153 -1.61 2.32 2.41
N MET A 154 -0.47 2.26 3.11
CA MET A 154 0.77 2.89 2.67
C MET A 154 1.23 2.33 1.32
N SER A 155 1.21 1.00 1.14
CA SER A 155 1.60 0.36 -0.14
C SER A 155 0.67 0.74 -1.28
N THR A 156 -0.65 0.78 -1.05
CA THR A 156 -1.64 1.25 -2.02
C THR A 156 -1.33 2.67 -2.46
N GLU A 157 -0.99 3.55 -1.52
CA GLU A 157 -0.66 4.93 -1.83
C GLU A 157 0.67 5.05 -2.59
N TYR A 158 1.71 4.31 -2.20
CA TYR A 158 2.96 4.25 -2.96
C TYR A 158 2.72 3.79 -4.40
N ASP A 159 1.94 2.73 -4.61
CA ASP A 159 1.58 2.24 -5.95
C ASP A 159 0.88 3.33 -6.79
N ARG A 160 0.05 4.17 -6.17
CA ARG A 160 -0.69 5.26 -6.83
C ARG A 160 0.25 6.37 -7.33
N ILE A 161 1.27 6.70 -6.55
CA ILE A 161 2.15 7.85 -6.83
C ILE A 161 3.46 7.47 -7.52
N GLN A 162 3.83 6.18 -7.52
CA GLN A 162 5.13 5.70 -7.99
C GLN A 162 5.45 6.18 -9.40
N GLY A 163 6.59 6.87 -9.55
CA GLY A 163 7.08 7.41 -10.81
C GLY A 163 6.23 8.54 -11.40
N CYS A 164 5.17 8.97 -10.72
CA CYS A 164 4.28 10.05 -11.16
C CYS A 164 4.32 11.27 -10.23
N ASN A 165 4.72 11.09 -8.96
CA ASN A 165 4.94 12.17 -7.99
C ASN A 165 6.07 11.80 -7.01
N ASP A 166 7.31 11.84 -7.48
CA ASP A 166 8.47 11.45 -6.69
C ASP A 166 8.71 12.35 -5.46
N ALA A 167 8.26 13.62 -5.48
CA ALA A 167 8.33 14.50 -4.32
C ALA A 167 7.46 13.98 -3.16
N MET A 168 6.25 13.49 -3.45
CA MET A 168 5.38 12.85 -2.47
C MET A 168 5.91 11.46 -2.05
N GLN A 169 6.59 10.76 -2.96
CA GLN A 169 7.24 9.49 -2.64
C GLN A 169 8.37 9.68 -1.60
N ASP A 170 9.20 10.70 -1.79
CA ASP A 170 10.27 11.02 -0.84
C ASP A 170 9.71 11.52 0.51
N TYR A 171 8.59 12.26 0.49
CA TYR A 171 7.88 12.62 1.71
C TYR A 171 7.47 11.39 2.53
N TYR A 172 6.77 10.43 1.90
CA TYR A 172 6.40 9.20 2.59
C TYR A 172 7.60 8.37 3.01
N ALA A 173 8.71 8.39 2.27
CA ALA A 173 9.91 7.69 2.68
C ALA A 173 10.52 8.29 3.97
N GLU A 174 10.40 9.60 4.16
CA GLU A 174 10.89 10.27 5.37
C GLU A 174 9.93 10.15 6.56
N HIS A 175 8.61 10.16 6.31
CA HIS A 175 7.60 10.28 7.36
C HIS A 175 6.90 8.96 7.72
N CYS A 176 6.83 8.02 6.78
CA CYS A 176 6.32 6.68 7.06
C CYS A 176 7.47 5.76 7.49
N PRO A 177 7.24 4.81 8.42
CA PRO A 177 8.29 3.89 8.83
C PRO A 177 8.67 2.93 7.68
N ILE A 178 9.92 3.02 7.21
CA ILE A 178 10.46 2.21 6.09
C ILE A 178 10.71 0.74 6.49
N GLY A 179 10.95 0.49 7.79
CA GLY A 179 11.26 -0.83 8.33
C GLY A 179 10.04 -1.54 8.93
N ASP A 180 10.23 -2.83 9.22
CA ASP A 180 9.31 -3.56 10.10
C ASP A 180 9.34 -2.94 11.49
N PHE A 181 8.15 -2.70 12.06
CA PHE A 181 8.04 -2.38 13.48
C PHE A 181 8.46 -3.61 14.28
N ASP A 182 9.01 -3.42 15.48
CA ASP A 182 9.21 -4.56 16.38
C ASP A 182 7.85 -5.12 16.76
N ALA A 183 7.50 -6.25 16.15
CA ALA A 183 6.22 -6.89 16.34
C ALA A 183 5.98 -7.31 17.80
N GLN A 184 7.00 -7.40 18.66
CA GLN A 184 6.77 -7.64 20.09
C GLN A 184 6.27 -6.41 20.84
N ASP A 185 6.64 -5.23 20.38
CA ASP A 185 6.35 -3.96 21.04
C ASP A 185 5.07 -3.33 20.46
N GLU A 186 3.95 -3.52 21.16
CA GLU A 186 2.65 -2.93 20.78
C GLU A 186 2.71 -1.41 20.63
N LYS A 187 3.62 -0.73 21.34
CA LYS A 187 3.76 0.72 21.20
C LYS A 187 4.41 1.10 19.88
N GLN A 188 5.30 0.27 19.34
CA GLN A 188 5.84 0.49 18.01
C GLN A 188 4.81 0.21 16.94
N ALA A 189 3.96 -0.81 17.11
CA ALA A 189 2.83 -1.05 16.21
C ALA A 189 1.86 0.15 16.22
N ASP A 190 1.53 0.68 17.40
CA ASP A 190 0.69 1.87 17.54
C ASP A 190 1.31 3.14 16.93
N GLY A 191 2.61 3.34 17.17
CA GLY A 191 3.37 4.44 16.56
C GLY A 191 3.44 4.33 15.04
N PHE A 192 3.55 3.11 14.50
CA PHE A 192 3.51 2.85 13.06
C PHE A 192 2.16 3.27 12.45
N VAL A 193 1.05 2.84 13.06
CA VAL A 193 -0.30 3.20 12.60
C VAL A 193 -0.49 4.72 12.61
N THR A 194 -0.06 5.38 13.68
CA THR A 194 -0.17 6.84 13.82
C THR A 194 0.64 7.55 12.75
N ALA A 195 1.91 7.19 12.56
CA ALA A 195 2.78 7.80 11.56
C ALA A 195 2.22 7.66 10.13
N VAL A 196 1.71 6.49 9.77
CA VAL A 196 1.09 6.26 8.46
C VAL A 196 -0.17 7.10 8.28
N ILE A 197 -1.09 7.09 9.26
CA ILE A 197 -2.33 7.87 9.17
C ILE A 197 -2.03 9.37 9.06
N ASP A 198 -1.11 9.89 9.87
CA ASP A 198 -0.76 11.31 9.88
C ASP A 198 -0.15 11.72 8.52
N ALA A 199 0.81 10.95 8.01
CA ALA A 199 1.44 11.23 6.71
C ALA A 199 0.44 11.19 5.55
N LEU A 200 -0.41 10.17 5.49
CA LEU A 200 -1.45 10.06 4.45
C LEU A 200 -2.47 11.20 4.56
N THR A 201 -2.88 11.57 5.78
CA THR A 201 -3.83 12.67 6.02
C THR A 201 -3.25 14.00 5.58
N GLU A 202 -1.97 14.25 5.85
CA GLU A 202 -1.29 15.50 5.46
C GLU A 202 -1.17 15.63 3.94
N MET A 203 -0.94 14.52 3.23
CA MET A 203 -0.89 14.50 1.77
C MET A 203 -2.27 14.64 1.11
N GLU A 204 -3.32 14.10 1.73
CA GLU A 204 -4.69 14.35 1.28
C GLU A 204 -5.05 15.83 1.45
N GLN A 205 -4.77 16.42 2.61
CA GLN A 205 -4.99 17.86 2.85
C GLN A 205 -4.19 18.75 1.88
N HIS A 206 -2.95 18.36 1.56
CA HIS A 206 -2.14 19.03 0.54
C HIS A 206 -2.82 18.96 -0.83
N THR A 207 -3.31 17.78 -1.23
CA THR A 207 -4.01 17.57 -2.51
C THR A 207 -5.32 18.35 -2.58
N GLU A 208 -6.14 18.29 -1.53
CA GLU A 208 -7.38 19.08 -1.37
C GLU A 208 -7.11 20.57 -1.54
N ARG A 209 -6.04 21.08 -0.91
CA ARG A 209 -5.63 22.48 -1.04
C ARG A 209 -5.29 22.85 -2.49
N GLY A 210 -4.65 21.95 -3.23
CA GLY A 210 -4.41 22.10 -4.66
C GLY A 210 -5.72 22.23 -5.46
N TYR A 211 -6.73 21.40 -5.16
CA TYR A 211 -8.04 21.49 -5.81
C TYR A 211 -8.77 22.79 -5.49
N GLU A 212 -8.70 23.29 -4.25
CA GLU A 212 -9.26 24.59 -3.87
C GLU A 212 -8.68 25.76 -4.68
N LEU A 213 -7.43 25.64 -5.13
CA LEU A 213 -6.74 26.60 -5.99
C LEU A 213 -7.06 26.41 -7.49
N GLY A 214 -7.97 25.47 -7.81
CA GLY A 214 -8.41 25.16 -9.16
C GLY A 214 -7.33 24.46 -9.99
N LEU A 215 -6.48 23.66 -9.34
CA LEU A 215 -5.56 22.74 -9.99
C LEU A 215 -6.25 21.40 -10.26
N ASP A 216 -5.76 20.69 -11.26
CA ASP A 216 -6.03 19.25 -11.42
C ASP A 216 -4.86 18.43 -10.84
N ASP A 217 -5.02 17.12 -10.74
CA ASP A 217 -4.00 16.20 -10.19
C ASP A 217 -2.65 16.39 -10.86
N GLU A 218 -2.64 16.61 -12.17
CA GLU A 218 -1.41 16.75 -12.94
C GLU A 218 -0.68 18.03 -12.57
N GLN A 219 -1.42 19.14 -12.49
CA GLN A 219 -0.88 20.42 -12.09
C GLN A 219 -0.36 20.37 -10.66
N ILE A 220 -1.06 19.69 -9.74
CA ILE A 220 -0.59 19.48 -8.36
C ILE A 220 0.77 18.79 -8.37
N ARG A 221 0.89 17.64 -9.04
CA ARG A 221 2.15 16.89 -9.14
C ARG A 221 3.27 17.74 -9.72
N VAL A 222 2.99 18.54 -10.76
CA VAL A 222 4.01 19.41 -11.36
C VAL A 222 4.45 20.52 -10.40
N VAL A 223 3.55 21.09 -9.59
CA VAL A 223 3.96 22.03 -8.52
C VAL A 223 4.86 21.31 -7.52
N ASP A 224 4.46 20.14 -7.04
CA ASP A 224 5.22 19.35 -6.05
C ASP A 224 6.64 19.06 -6.56
N MET A 225 6.77 18.66 -7.83
CA MET A 225 8.06 18.39 -8.46
C MET A 225 8.91 19.65 -8.62
N LEU A 226 8.31 20.77 -9.07
CA LEU A 226 9.00 22.06 -9.16
C LEU A 226 9.53 22.53 -7.81
N TRP A 227 8.76 22.30 -6.74
CA TRP A 227 9.17 22.59 -5.37
C TRP A 227 10.18 21.56 -4.83
N SER A 228 10.14 20.34 -5.38
CA SER A 228 10.97 19.18 -5.02
C SER A 228 10.74 18.67 -3.60
N TRP A 229 9.60 19.01 -3.00
CA TRP A 229 9.17 18.53 -1.69
C TRP A 229 7.68 18.80 -1.49
N VAL A 230 7.05 18.09 -0.56
CA VAL A 230 5.69 18.32 -0.08
C VAL A 230 5.64 18.15 1.45
N PRO A 231 4.66 18.74 2.17
CA PRO A 231 3.68 19.71 1.67
C PRO A 231 4.27 21.11 1.51
N HIS A 232 3.52 21.98 0.83
CA HIS A 232 3.87 23.40 0.63
C HIS A 232 2.63 24.27 0.39
N ASP A 233 2.79 25.59 0.46
CA ASP A 233 1.67 26.54 0.36
C ASP A 233 1.19 26.86 -1.07
N TYR A 234 1.65 26.13 -2.08
CA TYR A 234 1.38 26.37 -3.51
C TYR A 234 1.68 27.81 -3.96
N PRO A 235 2.96 28.24 -3.97
CA PRO A 235 3.30 29.61 -4.35
C PRO A 235 2.84 29.95 -5.78
N GLU A 236 2.35 31.18 -5.96
CA GLU A 236 1.65 31.60 -7.18
C GLU A 236 2.47 31.39 -8.45
N GLU A 237 3.78 31.64 -8.38
CA GLU A 237 4.70 31.48 -9.49
C GLU A 237 4.90 30.00 -9.88
N TYR A 238 4.92 29.09 -8.92
CA TYR A 238 5.00 27.66 -9.17
C TYR A 238 3.70 27.13 -9.78
N VAL A 239 2.56 27.57 -9.25
CA VAL A 239 1.23 27.25 -9.79
C VAL A 239 1.09 27.72 -11.24
N ALA A 240 1.49 28.97 -11.52
CA ALA A 240 1.41 29.51 -12.87
C ALA A 240 2.36 28.79 -13.84
N ALA A 241 3.58 28.44 -13.38
CA ALA A 241 4.52 27.64 -14.15
C ALA A 241 3.96 26.24 -14.44
N ALA A 242 3.42 25.54 -13.44
CA ALA A 242 2.87 24.20 -13.58
C ALA A 242 1.76 24.14 -14.64
N LYS A 243 0.81 25.10 -14.61
CA LYS A 243 -0.25 25.21 -15.61
C LYS A 243 0.29 25.37 -17.04
N ASP A 244 1.30 26.22 -17.22
CA ASP A 244 1.93 26.41 -18.52
C ASP A 244 2.74 25.18 -18.97
N ILE A 245 3.39 24.48 -18.04
CA ILE A 245 4.17 23.27 -18.31
C ILE A 245 3.25 22.14 -18.76
N VAL A 246 2.20 21.81 -18.00
CA VAL A 246 1.25 20.73 -18.36
C VAL A 246 0.68 20.98 -19.76
N LYS A 247 0.19 22.20 -20.01
CA LYS A 247 -0.35 22.61 -21.32
C LYS A 247 0.69 22.56 -22.44
N MET A 248 1.96 22.86 -22.15
CA MET A 248 3.05 22.79 -23.11
C MET A 248 3.38 21.34 -23.47
N VAL A 249 3.50 20.48 -22.46
CA VAL A 249 3.77 19.05 -22.62
C VAL A 249 2.68 18.39 -23.44
N GLU A 250 1.40 18.61 -23.11
CA GLU A 250 0.24 18.07 -23.84
C GLU A 250 0.26 18.41 -25.34
N LYS A 251 0.69 19.63 -25.70
CA LYS A 251 0.79 20.06 -27.11
C LYS A 251 1.92 19.39 -27.87
N LEU A 252 2.97 18.94 -27.18
CA LEU A 252 4.13 18.29 -27.77
C LEU A 252 3.96 16.78 -27.88
N LEU A 253 2.96 16.21 -27.21
CA LEU A 253 2.67 14.79 -27.33
C LEU A 253 2.24 14.46 -28.77
N PRO A 254 2.73 13.34 -29.34
CA PRO A 254 2.21 12.85 -30.61
C PRO A 254 0.71 12.51 -30.51
N ALA A 255 0.00 12.53 -31.64
CA ALA A 255 -1.45 12.30 -31.70
C ALA A 255 -1.94 10.96 -31.11
N LYS A 256 -1.02 10.01 -30.87
CA LYS A 256 -1.21 8.88 -29.96
C LYS A 256 -0.42 9.23 -28.71
N THR A 257 -1.08 9.41 -27.58
CA THR A 257 -0.57 9.83 -26.25
C THR A 257 0.55 8.96 -25.64
N VAL A 258 1.09 8.01 -26.40
CA VAL A 258 2.03 6.99 -25.96
C VAL A 258 3.27 6.96 -26.85
N ILE A 259 4.43 7.16 -26.24
CA ILE A 259 5.75 6.99 -26.79
C ILE A 259 6.15 5.52 -26.61
N ARG A 260 6.60 4.86 -27.68
CA ARG A 260 6.79 3.39 -27.72
C ARG A 260 8.24 2.93 -27.63
N SER A 261 9.18 3.85 -27.44
CA SER A 261 10.61 3.50 -27.32
C SER A 261 11.37 4.50 -26.47
N ARG A 262 12.45 4.04 -25.84
CA ARG A 262 13.35 4.90 -25.05
C ARG A 262 14.00 6.00 -25.89
N ASN A 263 14.38 5.69 -27.13
CA ASN A 263 14.92 6.68 -28.06
C ASN A 263 13.87 7.74 -28.44
N GLY A 264 12.61 7.33 -28.63
CA GLY A 264 11.50 8.26 -28.85
C GLY A 264 11.27 9.15 -27.62
N PHE A 265 11.35 8.58 -26.41
CA PHE A 265 11.21 9.33 -25.17
C PHE A 265 12.34 10.34 -25.00
N LYS A 266 13.58 9.94 -25.28
CA LYS A 266 14.74 10.83 -25.26
C LYS A 266 14.55 12.02 -26.20
N GLN A 267 14.14 11.79 -27.45
CA GLN A 267 13.90 12.88 -28.42
C GLN A 267 12.78 13.82 -27.97
N PHE A 268 11.70 13.27 -27.39
CA PHE A 268 10.63 14.05 -26.80
C PHE A 268 11.13 14.91 -25.63
N TYR A 269 11.84 14.31 -24.69
CA TYR A 269 12.38 15.00 -23.52
C TYR A 269 13.38 16.09 -23.91
N ASP A 270 14.27 15.82 -24.88
CA ASP A 270 15.21 16.80 -25.44
C ASP A 270 14.47 17.99 -26.10
N THR A 271 13.23 17.80 -26.56
CA THR A 271 12.37 18.86 -27.11
C THR A 271 11.65 19.65 -26.01
N VAL A 272 11.24 18.98 -24.93
CA VAL A 272 10.55 19.57 -23.78
C VAL A 272 11.51 20.42 -22.94
N LEU A 273 12.74 19.95 -22.71
CA LEU A 273 13.68 20.55 -21.76
C LEU A 273 13.96 22.04 -22.01
N PRO A 274 14.25 22.52 -23.24
CA PRO A 274 14.44 23.94 -23.49
C PRO A 274 13.18 24.78 -23.18
N LYS A 275 11.99 24.23 -23.46
CA LYS A 275 10.71 24.92 -23.22
C LYS A 275 10.34 24.96 -21.75
N LEU A 276 10.69 23.90 -21.01
CA LEU A 276 10.56 23.88 -19.56
C LEU A 276 11.40 25.01 -18.95
N LYS A 277 12.65 25.16 -19.39
CA LYS A 277 13.50 26.28 -18.97
C LYS A 277 12.88 27.64 -19.27
N GLU A 278 12.35 27.85 -20.47
CA GLU A 278 11.67 29.11 -20.84
C GLU A 278 10.52 29.46 -19.88
N ILE A 279 9.74 28.45 -19.46
CA ILE A 279 8.62 28.64 -18.53
C ILE A 279 9.13 28.93 -17.11
N ILE A 280 10.11 28.16 -16.62
CA ILE A 280 10.74 28.36 -15.31
C ILE A 280 11.32 29.79 -15.21
N ASP A 281 12.07 30.22 -16.23
CA ASP A 281 12.64 31.56 -16.30
C ASP A 281 11.55 32.65 -16.34
N LYS A 282 10.47 32.43 -17.11
CA LYS A 282 9.34 33.36 -17.25
C LYS A 282 8.65 33.64 -15.91
N TYR A 283 8.51 32.61 -15.07
CA TYR A 283 7.85 32.71 -13.77
C TYR A 283 8.82 32.93 -12.61
N HIS A 284 10.13 33.01 -12.88
CA HIS A 284 11.16 33.19 -11.86
C HIS A 284 11.18 32.08 -10.79
N VAL A 285 10.85 30.85 -11.18
CA VAL A 285 10.91 29.69 -10.29
C VAL A 285 12.39 29.36 -10.01
N PRO A 286 12.83 29.27 -8.73
CA PRO A 286 14.25 29.10 -8.36
C PRO A 286 14.74 27.66 -8.58
N VAL A 287 14.71 27.19 -9.82
CA VAL A 287 15.19 25.86 -10.24
C VAL A 287 16.40 26.02 -11.15
N ASP A 288 17.50 25.35 -10.81
CA ASP A 288 18.66 25.25 -11.70
C ASP A 288 18.45 24.15 -12.74
N THR A 289 17.93 24.53 -13.90
CA THR A 289 17.71 23.60 -15.03
C THR A 289 19.00 23.17 -15.73
N THR A 290 20.16 23.73 -15.35
CA THR A 290 21.46 23.42 -15.98
C THR A 290 22.24 22.35 -15.23
N ASP A 291 21.88 22.08 -13.98
CA ASP A 291 22.44 20.99 -13.20
C ASP A 291 21.71 19.67 -13.51
N TYR A 292 22.47 18.69 -14.00
CA TYR A 292 21.97 17.35 -14.31
C TYR A 292 21.54 16.57 -13.06
N TYR A 293 22.05 16.96 -11.88
CA TYR A 293 21.69 16.35 -10.59
C TYR A 293 20.60 17.11 -9.86
N ASN A 294 20.01 18.12 -10.50
CA ASN A 294 18.89 18.85 -9.93
C ASN A 294 17.69 17.91 -9.73
N LEU A 295 17.21 17.81 -8.49
CA LEU A 295 16.15 16.90 -8.07
C LEU A 295 14.83 17.17 -8.82
N THR A 296 14.46 18.45 -8.98
CA THR A 296 13.30 18.88 -9.79
C THR A 296 13.36 18.30 -11.20
N MET A 297 14.51 18.39 -11.84
CA MET A 297 14.70 17.91 -13.22
C MET A 297 14.63 16.38 -13.30
N GLY A 298 15.10 15.69 -12.26
CA GLY A 298 14.91 14.24 -12.09
C GLY A 298 13.44 13.86 -12.02
N TYR A 299 12.70 14.45 -11.09
CA TYR A 299 11.28 14.16 -10.90
C TYR A 299 10.44 14.45 -12.16
N MET A 300 10.66 15.61 -12.80
CA MET A 300 9.95 15.98 -14.03
C MET A 300 10.19 14.95 -15.15
N ARG A 301 11.41 14.40 -15.25
CA ARG A 301 11.73 13.35 -16.22
C ARG A 301 11.00 12.05 -15.90
N GLU A 302 11.02 11.60 -14.64
CA GLU A 302 10.37 10.35 -14.23
C GLU A 302 8.85 10.44 -14.41
N TRP A 303 8.22 11.56 -14.04
CA TRP A 303 6.81 11.82 -14.33
C TRP A 303 6.46 11.66 -15.81
N MET A 304 7.22 12.33 -16.71
CA MET A 304 7.00 12.20 -18.14
C MET A 304 7.26 10.77 -18.63
N TYR A 305 8.24 10.08 -18.05
CA TYR A 305 8.59 8.71 -18.38
C TYR A 305 7.45 7.76 -18.03
N ALA A 306 6.99 7.77 -16.78
CA ALA A 306 5.90 6.93 -16.31
C ALA A 306 4.59 7.18 -17.07
N LYS A 307 4.29 8.45 -17.36
CA LYS A 307 3.03 8.82 -18.02
C LYS A 307 3.02 8.53 -19.52
N TYR A 308 4.12 8.82 -20.22
CA TYR A 308 4.11 8.84 -21.69
C TYR A 308 4.88 7.70 -22.33
N LEU A 309 5.80 7.03 -21.63
CA LEU A 309 6.41 5.81 -22.16
C LEU A 309 5.46 4.63 -21.92
N GLY A 310 4.78 4.19 -22.97
CA GLY A 310 3.91 3.03 -22.88
C GLY A 310 4.74 1.77 -22.69
N GLY A 311 4.36 0.97 -21.69
CA GLY A 311 4.94 -0.31 -21.30
C GLY A 311 5.81 -0.92 -22.39
N VAL A 312 7.12 -0.76 -22.23
CA VAL A 312 8.11 -1.42 -23.06
C VAL A 312 7.84 -2.91 -22.89
N VAL A 313 7.33 -3.56 -23.94
CA VAL A 313 7.49 -5.00 -24.09
C VAL A 313 8.97 -5.26 -23.86
N LEU A 314 9.29 -6.02 -22.81
CA LEU A 314 10.63 -6.34 -22.29
C LEU A 314 11.57 -7.03 -23.30
N ASP A 315 11.28 -7.00 -24.60
CA ASP A 315 11.97 -7.73 -25.65
C ASP A 315 13.18 -6.99 -26.23
N GLU A 316 13.41 -5.71 -25.89
CA GLU A 316 14.60 -4.95 -26.36
C GLU A 316 15.66 -4.76 -25.25
N PHE A 317 15.78 -5.71 -24.31
CA PHE A 317 16.77 -5.66 -23.23
C PHE A 317 18.09 -6.38 -23.53
N PHE A 318 18.28 -6.93 -24.73
CA PHE A 318 19.57 -7.45 -25.18
C PHE A 318 19.83 -7.09 -26.64
N ASP A 319 20.54 -5.99 -26.86
CA ASP A 319 21.57 -5.86 -27.90
C ASP A 319 22.55 -4.72 -27.56
#